data_AF-A0A5E4MAI1-F1
#
_entry.id   AF-A0A5E4MAI1-F1
#
_cell.length_a   1.000
_cell.length_b   1.000
_cell.length_c   1.000
_cell.angle_alpha   90.00
_cell.angle_beta   90.00
_cell.angle_gamma   90.00
#
_symmetry.space_group_name_H-M   'P 1'
#
loop_
_entity.id
_entity.type
_entity.pdbx_description
1 polymer ?
#
loop_
_entity_poly.entity_id
_entity_poly.type
_entity_poly.pdbx_seq_one_letter_code
_entity_poly.pdbx_strand_id
1 'polypeptide(L)'
;MERVTELLNPKSAVYEIAMNSLHMRKVCAKLVPKVTQFLADSKIPTIPQPLYSPDLASIDFILFPCLKIPMKGNHFGTVDKINDAWTRTLKNILKEAYRVAFDAWKSM
;
A
#
# COMPACT_ATOMS: atom_id res chain seq x y z
N MET A 1 14.30 30.66 -9.66
CA MET A 1 12.86 30.30 -9.65
C MET A 1 12.65 28.81 -9.39
N GLU A 2 13.56 28.13 -8.68
CA GLU A 2 13.59 26.66 -8.60
C GLU A 2 13.31 26.12 -7.18
N ARG A 3 13.34 26.99 -6.16
CA ARG A 3 13.09 26.61 -4.75
C ARG A 3 11.65 26.74 -4.29
N VAL A 4 10.78 27.39 -5.07
CA VAL A 4 9.40 27.68 -4.65
C VAL A 4 8.47 26.47 -4.90
N THR A 5 8.79 25.63 -5.87
CA THR A 5 8.01 24.42 -6.21
C THR A 5 8.20 23.27 -5.22
N GLU A 6 9.30 23.22 -4.47
CA GLU A 6 9.51 22.19 -3.43
C GLU A 6 8.71 22.45 -2.15
N LEU A 7 8.43 23.72 -1.83
CA LEU A 7 7.69 24.11 -0.63
C LEU A 7 6.17 23.89 -0.73
N LEU A 8 5.65 23.52 -1.92
CA LEU A 8 4.24 23.23 -2.14
C LEU A 8 3.94 21.74 -2.34
N ASN A 9 4.85 20.84 -1.93
CA ASN A 9 4.53 19.42 -1.84
C ASN A 9 4.26 19.06 -0.37
N PRO A 10 2.99 18.87 0.05
CA PRO A 10 2.65 18.59 1.44
C PRO A 10 3.34 17.33 1.98
N LYS A 11 3.69 16.37 1.12
CA LYS A 11 4.42 15.15 1.53
C LYS A 11 5.89 15.44 1.90
N SER A 12 6.52 16.41 1.23
CA SER A 12 7.89 16.84 1.53
C SER A 12 7.93 17.55 2.88
N ALA A 13 7.01 18.48 3.12
CA ALA A 13 6.91 19.16 4.41
C ALA A 13 6.64 18.20 5.58
N VAL A 14 5.74 17.21 5.40
CA VAL A 14 5.47 16.19 6.42
C VAL A 14 6.69 15.31 6.67
N TYR A 15 7.45 14.95 5.64
CA TYR A 15 8.70 14.20 5.78
C TYR A 15 9.72 14.96 6.61
N GLU A 16 9.94 16.25 6.31
CA GLU A 16 10.85 17.12 7.06
C GLU A 16 10.44 17.25 8.53
N ILE A 17 9.15 17.46 8.81
CA ILE A 17 8.64 17.54 10.20
C ILE A 17 8.88 16.22 10.93
N ALA A 18 8.57 15.08 10.29
CA ALA A 18 8.74 13.76 10.91
C ALA A 18 10.21 13.46 11.21
N MET A 19 11.10 13.76 10.26
CA MET A 19 12.52 13.41 10.35
C MET A 19 13.30 14.38 11.24
N ASN A 20 13.11 15.70 11.06
CA ASN A 20 13.94 16.74 11.67
C ASN A 20 13.32 17.34 12.93
N SER A 21 12.01 17.54 12.98
CA SER A 21 11.34 18.10 14.17
C SER A 21 11.00 17.03 15.20
N LEU A 22 10.42 15.91 14.74
CA LEU A 22 9.98 14.81 15.59
C LEU A 22 11.04 13.72 15.80
N HIS A 23 12.18 13.82 15.11
CA HIS A 23 13.30 12.87 15.21
C HIS A 23 12.89 11.41 15.00
N MET A 24 11.90 11.16 14.13
CA MET A 24 11.41 9.82 13.85
C MET A 24 12.47 9.03 13.08
N ARG A 25 12.87 7.87 13.62
CA ARG A 25 13.82 6.97 12.93
C ARG A 25 13.20 6.19 11.76
N LYS A 26 11.87 6.13 11.68
CA LYS A 26 11.12 5.38 10.67
C LYS A 26 9.99 6.24 10.16
N VAL A 27 9.93 6.42 8.84
CA VAL A 27 8.88 7.17 8.14
C VAL A 27 8.30 6.31 7.02
N CYS A 28 7.02 6.51 6.69
CA CYS A 28 6.36 5.74 5.64
C CYS A 28 7.05 5.95 4.29
N ALA A 29 7.28 4.87 3.52
CA ALA A 29 7.90 4.95 2.19
C ALA A 29 7.18 5.93 1.24
N LYS A 30 5.87 6.12 1.41
CA LYS A 30 5.04 7.08 0.65
C LYS A 30 5.42 8.55 0.86
N LEU A 31 6.15 8.86 1.93
CA LEU A 31 6.65 10.19 2.27
C LEU A 31 8.11 10.38 1.88
N VAL A 32 8.80 9.31 1.45
CA VAL A 32 10.21 9.39 1.09
C VAL A 32 10.35 10.08 -0.27
N PRO A 33 11.14 11.18 -0.38
CA PRO A 33 11.26 11.97 -1.61
C PRO A 33 11.62 11.13 -2.84
N LYS A 34 12.57 10.19 -2.69
CA LYS A 34 13.00 9.29 -3.76
C LYS A 34 11.85 8.44 -4.33
N VAL A 35 10.93 7.98 -3.49
CA VAL A 35 9.75 7.22 -3.94
C VAL A 35 8.77 8.13 -4.66
N THR A 36 8.54 9.34 -4.13
CA THR A 36 7.62 10.30 -4.76
C THR A 36 8.12 10.78 -6.12
N GLN A 37 9.43 10.97 -6.27
CA GLN A 37 10.06 11.36 -7.53
C GLN A 37 9.94 10.26 -8.58
N PHE A 38 10.25 9.01 -8.21
CA PHE A 38 10.06 7.86 -9.10
C PHE A 38 8.62 7.71 -9.61
N LEU A 39 7.63 7.93 -8.74
CA LEU A 39 6.21 7.89 -9.13
C LEU A 39 5.85 9.01 -10.11
N ALA A 40 6.40 10.21 -9.91
CA ALA A 40 6.20 11.35 -10.79
C ALA A 40 6.86 11.10 -12.17
N ASP A 41 8.10 10.62 -12.19
CA ASP A 41 8.84 10.29 -13.42
C ASP A 41 8.12 9.19 -14.23
N SER A 42 7.55 8.21 -13.52
CA SER A 42 6.78 7.11 -14.12
C SER A 42 5.36 7.51 -14.51
N LYS A 43 4.93 8.75 -14.25
CA LYS A 43 3.58 9.27 -14.50
C LYS A 43 2.47 8.42 -13.87
N ILE A 44 2.75 7.80 -12.73
CA ILE A 44 1.78 6.96 -12.02
C ILE A 44 0.89 7.89 -11.18
N PRO A 45 -0.42 8.01 -11.49
CA PRO A 45 -1.30 8.87 -10.72
C PRO A 45 -1.42 8.32 -9.29
N THR A 46 -1.08 9.16 -8.32
CA THR A 46 -1.17 8.79 -6.90
C THR A 46 -2.47 9.33 -6.33
N ILE A 47 -3.34 8.43 -5.85
CA ILE A 47 -4.55 8.82 -5.13
C ILE A 47 -4.15 9.29 -3.72
N PRO A 48 -4.64 10.44 -3.25
CA PRO A 48 -4.41 10.86 -1.87
C PRO A 48 -5.06 9.85 -0.92
N GLN A 49 -4.25 9.19 -0.12
CA GLN A 49 -4.72 8.34 0.98
C GLN A 49 -4.49 9.07 2.29
N PRO A 50 -5.51 9.18 3.16
CA PRO A 50 -5.33 9.73 4.49
C PRO A 50 -4.31 8.91 5.29
N LEU A 51 -3.57 9.61 6.16
CA LEU A 51 -2.57 8.98 7.00
C LEU A 51 -3.28 8.06 8.01
N TYR A 52 -2.80 6.82 8.15
CA TYR A 52 -3.36 5.81 9.06
C TYR A 52 -4.83 5.45 8.81
N SER A 53 -5.27 5.35 7.55
CA SER A 53 -6.57 4.76 7.21
C SER A 53 -6.42 3.41 6.51
N PRO A 54 -6.05 2.35 7.25
CA PRO A 54 -6.10 0.99 6.71
C PRO A 54 -7.53 0.62 6.27
N ASP A 55 -8.54 1.22 6.90
CA ASP A 55 -9.97 1.06 6.60
C ASP A 55 -10.38 1.55 5.20
N LEU A 56 -9.48 2.22 4.48
CA LEU A 56 -9.71 2.73 3.12
C LEU A 56 -8.96 1.93 2.05
N ALA A 57 -8.18 0.92 2.43
CA ALA A 57 -7.47 0.08 1.47
C ALA A 57 -8.35 -1.11 1.09
N SER A 58 -8.91 -1.08 -0.11
CA SER A 58 -9.71 -2.18 -0.69
C SER A 58 -8.98 -3.55 -0.67
N ILE A 59 -7.65 -3.53 -0.70
CA ILE A 59 -6.80 -4.72 -0.60
C ILE A 59 -6.90 -5.38 0.79
N ASP A 60 -6.98 -4.58 1.86
CA ASP A 60 -6.96 -5.10 3.23
C ASP A 60 -8.22 -5.90 3.57
N PHE A 61 -9.37 -5.51 3.01
CA PHE A 61 -10.66 -6.15 3.28
C PHE A 61 -10.88 -7.47 2.54
N ILE A 62 -10.26 -7.65 1.38
CA ILE A 62 -10.60 -8.78 0.50
C ILE A 62 -9.39 -9.66 0.22
N LEU A 63 -8.25 -9.09 -0.17
CA LEU A 63 -7.09 -9.89 -0.51
C LEU A 63 -6.54 -10.63 0.72
N PHE A 64 -6.36 -9.94 1.85
CA PHE A 64 -5.79 -10.60 3.03
C PHE A 64 -6.69 -11.66 3.65
N PRO A 65 -8.02 -11.48 3.80
CA PRO A 65 -8.89 -12.57 4.25
C PRO A 65 -8.89 -13.76 3.30
N CYS A 66 -8.98 -13.52 1.98
CA CYS A 66 -8.93 -14.59 0.97
C CYS A 66 -7.64 -15.40 1.03
N LEU A 67 -6.52 -14.80 1.44
CA LEU A 67 -5.24 -15.48 1.60
C LEU A 67 -5.09 -16.13 2.97
N LYS A 68 -5.43 -15.41 4.05
CA LYS A 68 -5.21 -15.87 5.42
C LYS A 68 -6.09 -17.07 5.78
N ILE A 69 -7.35 -17.10 5.36
CA ILE A 69 -8.28 -18.18 5.68
C ILE A 69 -7.77 -19.55 5.21
N PRO A 70 -7.46 -19.77 3.91
CA PRO A 70 -6.98 -21.07 3.43
C PRO A 70 -5.58 -21.43 3.92
N MET A 71 -4.80 -20.42 4.33
CA MET A 71 -3.46 -20.64 4.90
C MET A 71 -3.47 -20.92 6.39
N LYS A 72 -4.55 -20.58 7.10
CA LYS A 72 -4.63 -20.71 8.55
C LYS A 72 -4.51 -22.17 8.97
N GLY A 73 -3.65 -22.44 9.94
CA GLY A 73 -3.44 -23.79 10.48
C GLY A 73 -2.54 -24.70 9.64
N ASN A 74 -2.10 -24.25 8.46
CA ASN A 74 -1.15 -24.99 7.63
C ASN A 74 0.29 -24.64 8.02
N HIS A 75 1.09 -25.65 8.33
CA HIS A 75 2.53 -25.48 8.58
C HIS A 75 3.32 -25.81 7.32
N PHE A 76 4.03 -24.81 6.79
CA PHE A 76 4.87 -24.97 5.60
C PHE A 76 6.34 -25.03 6.04
N GLY A 77 6.99 -26.17 5.81
CA GLY A 77 8.40 -26.37 6.23
C GLY A 77 9.43 -25.64 5.37
N THR A 78 9.05 -25.11 4.21
CA THR A 78 9.94 -24.39 3.28
C THR A 78 9.25 -23.19 2.66
N VAL A 79 10.03 -22.19 2.27
CA VAL A 79 9.53 -20.97 1.61
C VAL A 79 8.88 -21.28 0.26
N ASP A 80 9.40 -22.25 -0.49
CA ASP A 80 8.83 -22.64 -1.79
C ASP A 80 7.40 -23.15 -1.65
N LYS A 81 7.14 -23.98 -0.62
CA LYS A 81 5.78 -24.48 -0.35
C LYS A 81 4.82 -23.36 0.05
N ILE A 82 5.32 -22.32 0.74
CA ILE A 82 4.56 -21.12 1.04
C ILE A 82 4.21 -20.42 -0.28
N ASN A 83 5.21 -20.15 -1.13
CA ASN A 83 5.00 -19.48 -2.41
C ASN A 83 4.04 -20.22 -3.32
N ASP A 84 4.12 -21.55 -3.38
CA ASP A 84 3.20 -22.38 -4.16
C ASP A 84 1.76 -22.29 -3.63
N ALA A 85 1.59 -22.38 -2.31
CA ALA A 85 0.27 -22.26 -1.67
C ALA A 85 -0.35 -20.85 -1.87
N TRP A 86 0.46 -19.79 -1.73
CA TRP A 86 0.06 -18.43 -2.03
C TRP A 86 -0.35 -18.27 -3.49
N THR A 87 0.50 -18.72 -4.41
CA THR A 87 0.26 -18.61 -5.85
C THR A 87 -1.00 -19.35 -6.27
N ARG A 88 -1.22 -20.56 -5.73
CA ARG A 88 -2.45 -21.32 -5.97
C ARG A 88 -3.67 -20.58 -5.46
N THR A 89 -3.59 -20.01 -4.25
CA THR A 89 -4.71 -19.28 -3.64
C THR A 89 -5.03 -18.02 -4.43
N LEU A 90 -4.02 -17.24 -4.84
CA LEU A 90 -4.18 -16.05 -5.68
C LEU A 90 -4.81 -16.37 -7.04
N LYS A 91 -4.38 -17.46 -7.69
CA LYS A 91 -4.97 -17.92 -8.97
C LYS A 91 -6.43 -18.32 -8.85
N ASN A 92 -6.85 -18.78 -7.67
CA ASN A 92 -8.24 -19.15 -7.40
C ASN A 92 -9.14 -17.94 -7.09
N ILE A 93 -8.57 -16.76 -6.82
CA ILE A 93 -9.37 -15.55 -6.62
C ILE A 93 -9.98 -15.15 -7.96
N LEU A 94 -11.32 -15.20 -8.04
CA LEU A 94 -12.06 -14.82 -9.22
C LEU A 94 -11.85 -13.32 -9.49
N LYS A 95 -11.65 -12.93 -10.76
CA LYS A 95 -11.53 -11.52 -11.15
C LYS A 95 -12.72 -10.68 -10.67
N GLU A 96 -13.91 -11.27 -10.66
CA GLU A 96 -15.13 -10.62 -10.18
C GLU A 96 -15.12 -10.27 -8.70
N ALA A 97 -14.38 -11.03 -7.87
CA ALA A 97 -14.25 -10.70 -6.46
C ALA A 97 -13.59 -9.33 -6.25
N TYR A 98 -12.62 -8.96 -7.10
CA TYR A 98 -12.00 -7.63 -7.06
C TYR A 98 -12.94 -6.51 -7.53
N ARG A 99 -13.84 -6.80 -8.48
CA ARG A 99 -14.83 -5.81 -8.92
C ARG A 99 -15.85 -5.56 -7.81
N VAL A 100 -16.40 -6.62 -7.23
CA VAL A 100 -17.31 -6.53 -6.08
C VAL A 100 -16.64 -5.83 -4.90
N ALA A 101 -15.37 -6.14 -4.63
CA ALA A 101 -14.56 -5.43 -3.63
C ALA A 101 -14.54 -3.93 -3.83
N PHE A 102 -14.23 -3.53 -5.07
CA PHE A 102 -14.08 -2.14 -5.44
C PHE A 102 -15.42 -1.40 -5.43
N ASP A 103 -16.49 -2.06 -5.85
CA ASP A 103 -17.84 -1.50 -5.81
C ASP A 103 -18.33 -1.33 -4.37
N ALA A 104 -18.10 -2.32 -3.50
CA ALA A 104 -18.39 -2.22 -2.07
C ALA A 104 -17.59 -1.08 -1.41
N TRP A 105 -16.31 -0.96 -1.74
CA TRP A 105 -15.45 0.13 -1.26
C TRP A 105 -15.93 1.51 -1.72
N LYS A 106 -16.39 1.66 -2.96
CA LYS A 106 -16.99 2.92 -3.44
C LYS A 106 -18.26 3.32 -2.69
N SER A 107 -18.97 2.34 -2.10
CA SER A 107 -20.20 2.56 -1.36
C SER A 107 -20.01 2.77 0.14
N MET A 108 -18.78 2.65 0.64
CA MET A 108 -18.38 2.98 2.02
C MET A 108 -18.00 4.46 2.14
#